data_AF-A0A6I3V063-F1
#
_entry.id   AF-A0A6I3V063-F1
#
_cell.length_a   1.000
_cell.length_b   1.000
_cell.length_c   1.000
_cell.angle_alpha   90.00
_cell.angle_beta   90.00
_cell.angle_gamma   90.00
#
_symmetry.space_group_name_H-M   'P 1'
#
loop_
_entity.id
_entity.type
_entity.pdbx_description
1 polymer ?
#
loop_
_entity_poly.entity_id
_entity_poly.type
_entity_poly.pdbx_seq_one_letter_code
_entity_poly.pdbx_strand_id
1 'polypeptide(L)'
;YRDSVDGVILSGDALRTYVRNRVDIAAKRHRDHYDIWYNLLDSASKEKLFRSVIVYDGFNVKDETGRTYWARLTDKNIGSIKEFFGPVGKWYEYNSSAGAYANGSLTHFVLD
;
A
#
# COMPACT_ATOMS: atom_id res chain seq x y z
N TYR A 1 -15.09 -2.08 4.38
CA TYR A 1 -14.20 -1.36 3.45
C TYR A 1 -14.83 -1.37 2.07
N ARG A 2 -14.81 -0.23 1.38
CA ARG A 2 -15.37 -0.03 0.04
C ARG A 2 -14.36 0.80 -0.75
N ASP A 3 -14.29 0.57 -2.05
CA ASP A 3 -13.41 1.34 -2.93
C ASP A 3 -14.10 1.65 -4.26
N SER A 4 -13.71 2.76 -4.89
CA SER A 4 -14.23 3.20 -6.19
C SER A 4 -13.28 2.76 -7.28
N VAL A 5 -13.71 1.80 -8.09
CA VAL A 5 -12.95 1.27 -9.23
C VAL A 5 -13.67 1.66 -10.50
N ASP A 6 -13.05 2.49 -11.33
CA ASP A 6 -13.60 2.96 -12.61
C ASP A 6 -15.03 3.51 -12.50
N GLY A 7 -15.33 4.22 -11.39
CA GLY A 7 -16.64 4.81 -11.11
C GLY A 7 -17.66 3.86 -10.48
N VAL A 8 -17.30 2.60 -10.22
CA VAL A 8 -18.14 1.61 -9.53
C VAL A 8 -17.65 1.38 -8.11
N ILE A 9 -18.56 1.45 -7.14
CA ILE A 9 -18.24 1.15 -5.74
C ILE A 9 -18.25 -0.37 -5.54
N LEU A 10 -17.08 -0.95 -5.27
CA LEU A 10 -16.91 -2.36 -4.93
C LEU A 10 -16.90 -2.54 -3.41
N SER A 11 -17.37 -3.71 -2.95
CA SER A 11 -17.30 -4.14 -1.55
C SER A 11 -17.32 -5.67 -1.44
N GLY A 12 -17.12 -6.21 -0.24
CA GLY A 12 -17.22 -7.66 0.01
C GLY A 12 -16.26 -8.49 -0.84
N ASP A 13 -16.73 -9.63 -1.36
CA ASP A 13 -15.93 -10.53 -2.18
C ASP A 13 -15.49 -9.91 -3.51
N ALA A 14 -16.33 -9.07 -4.12
CA ALA A 14 -15.97 -8.41 -5.37
C ALA A 14 -14.72 -7.53 -5.19
N LEU A 15 -14.69 -6.74 -4.11
CA LEU A 15 -13.51 -5.92 -3.80
C LEU A 15 -12.30 -6.77 -3.43
N ARG A 16 -12.48 -7.86 -2.66
CA ARG A 16 -11.38 -8.78 -2.30
C ARG A 16 -10.72 -9.37 -3.54
N THR A 17 -11.51 -9.91 -4.47
CA THR A 17 -11.01 -10.50 -5.72
C THR A 17 -10.31 -9.45 -6.58
N TYR A 18 -10.89 -8.25 -6.71
CA TYR A 18 -10.27 -7.15 -7.42
C TYR A 18 -8.89 -6.79 -6.84
N VAL A 19 -8.82 -6.53 -5.52
CA VAL A 19 -7.57 -6.20 -4.84
C VAL A 19 -6.54 -7.33 -4.98
N ARG A 20 -6.96 -8.60 -4.83
CA ARG A 20 -6.06 -9.75 -4.97
C ARG A 20 -5.41 -9.80 -6.35
N ASN A 21 -6.19 -9.61 -7.41
CA ASN A 21 -5.69 -9.58 -8.78
C ASN A 21 -4.70 -8.42 -9.00
N ARG A 22 -4.98 -7.23 -8.45
CA ARG A 22 -4.09 -6.06 -8.53
C ARG A 22 -2.77 -6.32 -7.80
N VAL A 23 -2.81 -6.92 -6.60
CA VAL A 23 -1.62 -7.30 -5.84
C VAL A 23 -0.77 -8.31 -6.61
N ASP A 24 -1.37 -9.32 -7.25
CA ASP A 24 -0.63 -10.31 -8.02
C ASP A 24 0.03 -9.69 -9.27
N ILE A 25 -0.61 -8.73 -9.93
CA ILE A 25 -0.01 -7.96 -11.03
C ILE A 25 1.15 -7.09 -10.51
N ALA A 26 0.97 -6.39 -9.40
CA ALA A 26 2.01 -5.56 -8.80
C ALA A 26 3.23 -6.40 -8.41
N ALA A 27 3.02 -7.56 -7.79
CA ALA A 27 4.09 -8.49 -7.43
C ALA A 27 4.93 -8.92 -8.65
N LYS A 28 4.27 -9.25 -9.77
CA LYS A 28 4.96 -9.58 -11.03
C LYS A 28 5.79 -8.40 -11.54
N ARG A 29 5.21 -7.19 -11.57
CA ARG A 29 5.93 -5.97 -12.02
C ARG A 29 7.14 -5.67 -11.14
N HIS A 30 7.01 -5.79 -9.82
CA HIS A 30 8.14 -5.59 -8.90
C HIS A 30 9.24 -6.64 -9.12
N ARG A 31 8.87 -7.92 -9.28
CA ARG A 31 9.82 -8.98 -9.63
C ARG A 31 10.57 -8.64 -10.91
N ASP A 32 9.85 -8.30 -11.98
CA ASP A 32 10.44 -8.03 -13.29
C ASP A 32 11.35 -6.77 -13.25
N HIS A 33 10.97 -5.75 -12.46
CA HIS A 33 11.82 -4.59 -12.21
C HIS A 33 13.16 -4.98 -11.56
N TYR A 34 13.13 -5.82 -10.53
CA TYR A 34 14.35 -6.28 -9.86
C TYR A 34 15.18 -7.22 -10.71
N ASP A 35 14.57 -8.04 -11.57
CA ASP A 35 15.28 -8.90 -12.53
C ASP A 35 16.11 -8.08 -13.52
N ILE A 36 15.55 -6.99 -14.06
CA ILE A 36 16.28 -6.06 -14.93
C ILE A 36 17.53 -5.51 -14.22
N TRP A 37 17.37 -5.00 -12.99
CA TRP A 37 18.49 -4.47 -12.21
C TRP A 37 19.52 -5.53 -11.87
N TYR A 38 19.08 -6.73 -11.48
CA TYR A 38 19.98 -7.83 -11.17
C TYR A 38 20.86 -8.21 -12.37
N ASN A 39 20.30 -8.16 -13.58
CA ASN A 39 21.03 -8.49 -14.81
C ASN A 39 21.99 -7.37 -15.27
N LEU A 40 21.74 -6.12 -14.88
CA LEU A 40 22.57 -4.97 -15.26
C LEU A 40 23.75 -4.72 -14.30
N LEU A 41 23.58 -5.00 -13.00
CA LEU A 41 24.53 -4.63 -11.96
C LEU A 41 25.77 -5.54 -11.89
N ASP A 42 26.83 -5.01 -11.30
CA ASP A 42 28.02 -5.80 -10.94
C ASP A 42 27.76 -6.76 -9.76
N SER A 43 28.63 -7.75 -9.57
CA SER A 43 28.45 -8.76 -8.53
C SER A 43 28.34 -8.16 -7.13
N ALA A 44 29.09 -7.09 -6.83
CA ALA A 44 29.07 -6.46 -5.51
C ALA A 44 27.75 -5.71 -5.23
N SER A 45 27.10 -5.15 -6.26
CA SER A 45 25.84 -4.42 -6.10
C SER A 45 24.62 -5.35 -6.13
N LYS A 46 24.70 -6.50 -6.81
CA LYS A 46 23.62 -7.51 -6.82
C LYS A 46 23.24 -7.97 -5.40
N GLU A 47 24.23 -8.19 -4.54
CA GLU A 47 24.00 -8.60 -3.14
C GLU A 47 23.17 -7.57 -2.35
N LYS A 48 23.20 -6.29 -2.73
CA LYS A 48 22.43 -5.23 -2.06
C LYS A 48 20.94 -5.24 -2.43
N LEU A 49 20.55 -5.92 -3.51
CA LEU A 49 19.15 -5.97 -3.96
C LEU A 49 18.24 -6.82 -3.05
N PHE A 50 18.81 -7.72 -2.25
CA PHE A 50 18.03 -8.62 -1.38
C PHE A 50 17.53 -7.96 -0.09
N ARG A 51 17.77 -6.66 0.10
CA ARG A 51 17.24 -5.92 1.23
C ARG A 51 15.71 -5.87 1.16
N SER A 52 15.05 -6.28 2.25
CA SER A 52 13.61 -6.07 2.41
C SER A 52 13.31 -4.63 2.86
N VAL A 53 12.45 -3.95 2.12
CA VAL A 53 11.93 -2.62 2.45
C VAL A 53 10.41 -2.71 2.49
N ILE A 54 9.80 -2.23 3.57
CA ILE A 54 8.34 -2.26 3.70
C ILE A 54 7.75 -1.13 2.86
N VAL A 55 6.70 -1.47 2.12
CA VAL A 55 5.87 -0.53 1.38
C VAL A 55 4.54 -0.40 2.12
N TYR A 56 4.22 0.82 2.56
CA TYR A 56 2.94 1.15 3.17
C TYR A 56 2.06 1.88 2.19
N ASP A 57 0.82 1.42 2.11
CA ASP A 57 -0.26 2.16 1.48
C ASP A 57 -0.79 3.26 2.41
N GLY A 58 -1.53 4.21 1.83
CA GLY A 58 -2.16 5.32 2.52
C GLY A 58 -3.28 4.88 3.44
N PHE A 59 -3.57 5.71 4.43
CA PHE A 59 -4.71 5.52 5.33
C PHE A 59 -5.94 6.28 4.85
N ASN A 60 -5.98 6.68 3.58
CA ASN A 60 -7.12 7.37 2.98
C ASN A 60 -8.21 6.35 2.65
N VAL A 61 -9.26 6.31 3.46
CA VAL A 61 -10.30 5.28 3.37
C VAL A 61 -11.69 5.90 3.27
N LYS A 62 -12.66 5.12 2.80
CA LYS A 62 -14.08 5.49 2.77
C LYS A 62 -14.81 4.93 3.99
N ASP A 63 -15.52 5.80 4.70
CA ASP A 63 -16.42 5.41 5.79
C ASP A 63 -17.72 4.75 5.29
N GLU A 64 -18.63 4.46 6.21
CA GLU A 64 -19.91 3.82 5.88
C GLU A 64 -20.81 4.68 4.99
N THR A 65 -20.67 6.01 5.06
CA THR A 65 -21.40 6.99 4.25
C THR A 65 -20.75 7.25 2.89
N GLY A 66 -19.57 6.66 2.65
CA GLY A 66 -18.79 6.84 1.42
C GLY A 66 -17.89 8.08 1.44
N ARG A 67 -17.85 8.82 2.57
CA ARG A 67 -16.95 9.95 2.76
C ARG A 67 -15.52 9.43 2.90
N THR A 68 -14.62 10.04 2.14
CA THR A 68 -13.18 9.77 2.20
C THR A 68 -12.55 10.56 3.35
N TYR A 69 -11.69 9.91 4.14
CA TYR A 69 -10.92 10.55 5.20
C TYR A 69 -9.64 9.75 5.53
N TRP A 70 -8.68 10.41 6.16
CA TRP A 70 -7.46 9.75 6.65
C TRP A 70 -7.70 9.08 7.99
N ALA A 71 -7.68 7.74 8.01
CA ALA A 71 -7.97 6.95 9.20
C ALA A 71 -6.89 7.09 10.27
N ARG A 72 -7.31 7.13 11.54
CA ARG A 72 -6.43 7.11 12.71
C ARG A 72 -6.33 5.69 13.27
N LEU A 73 -5.25 5.38 13.98
CA LEU A 73 -5.07 4.07 14.64
C LEU A 73 -6.16 3.73 15.67
N THR A 74 -6.87 4.74 16.16
CA THR A 74 -7.98 4.59 17.10
C THR A 74 -9.29 4.19 16.41
N ASP A 75 -9.39 4.26 15.09
CA ASP A 75 -10.64 4.01 14.36
C ASP A 75 -10.99 2.52 14.37
N LYS A 76 -11.95 2.13 15.21
CA LYS A 76 -12.36 0.73 15.38
C LYS A 76 -13.36 0.25 14.33
N ASN A 77 -13.92 1.14 13.54
CA ASN A 77 -14.93 0.80 12.53
C ASN A 77 -14.31 0.30 11.20
N ILE A 78 -12.98 0.38 11.06
CA ILE A 78 -12.27 -0.11 9.88
C ILE A 78 -11.52 -1.38 10.26
N GLY A 79 -11.90 -2.51 9.64
CA GLY A 79 -11.31 -3.82 9.97
C GLY A 79 -9.79 -3.87 9.88
N SER A 80 -9.17 -3.31 8.83
CA SER A 80 -7.71 -3.28 8.70
C SER A 80 -7.02 -2.46 9.79
N ILE A 81 -7.64 -1.36 10.23
CA ILE A 81 -7.13 -0.56 11.35
C ILE A 81 -7.31 -1.32 12.67
N LYS A 82 -8.52 -1.84 12.93
CA LYS A 82 -8.84 -2.53 14.18
C LYS A 82 -7.99 -3.79 14.39
N GLU A 83 -7.84 -4.60 13.35
CA GLU A 83 -7.27 -5.96 13.45
C GLU A 83 -5.78 -6.03 13.09
N PHE A 84 -5.22 -5.01 12.43
CA PHE A 84 -3.81 -5.05 12.00
C PHE A 84 -3.04 -3.75 12.30
N PHE A 85 -3.37 -2.64 11.65
CA PHE A 85 -2.54 -1.43 11.74
C PHE A 85 -2.56 -0.79 13.14
N GLY A 86 -3.70 -0.81 13.82
CA GLY A 86 -3.87 -0.39 15.21
C GLY A 86 -2.97 -1.19 16.17
N PRO A 87 -3.10 -2.52 16.23
CA PRO A 87 -2.23 -3.37 17.04
C PRO A 87 -0.74 -3.29 16.71
N VAL A 88 -0.39 -3.23 15.42
CA VAL A 88 1.01 -3.11 14.97
C VAL A 88 1.60 -1.74 15.30
N GLY A 89 0.76 -0.71 15.44
CA GLY A 89 1.16 0.65 15.78
C GLY A 89 1.92 1.41 14.68
N LYS A 90 2.00 0.84 13.47
CA LYS A 90 2.68 1.46 12.33
C LYS A 90 1.69 2.25 11.48
N TRP A 91 1.85 3.56 11.48
CA TRP A 91 1.00 4.56 10.82
C TRP A 91 1.81 5.82 10.51
N TYR A 92 1.33 6.63 9.57
CA TYR A 92 1.91 7.94 9.29
C TYR A 92 0.83 8.99 9.01
N GLU A 93 1.19 10.24 9.30
CA GLU A 93 0.32 11.39 9.10
C GLU A 93 0.09 11.65 7.61
N TYR A 94 -1.08 12.17 7.28
CA TYR A 94 -1.36 12.65 5.94
C TYR A 94 -0.39 13.78 5.56
N ASN A 95 0.31 13.61 4.46
CA ASN A 95 1.19 14.64 3.90
C ASN A 95 0.56 15.21 2.62
N SER A 96 -0.12 16.35 2.74
CA SER A 96 -0.79 17.01 1.62
C SER A 96 0.14 17.45 0.49
N SER A 97 1.45 17.52 0.74
CA SER A 97 2.45 18.00 -0.22
C SER A 97 3.16 16.87 -0.97
N ALA A 98 2.81 15.61 -0.73
CA ALA A 98 3.44 14.45 -1.36
C ALA A 98 2.38 13.47 -1.88
N GLY A 99 2.57 12.97 -3.11
CA GLY A 99 1.81 11.83 -3.63
C GLY A 99 2.32 10.51 -3.04
N ALA A 100 3.63 10.33 -3.01
CA ALA A 100 4.34 9.24 -2.33
C ALA A 100 5.73 9.71 -1.91
N TYR A 101 6.34 9.07 -0.91
CA TYR A 101 7.70 9.38 -0.47
C TYR A 101 8.41 8.18 0.16
N ALA A 102 9.75 8.19 0.14
CA ALA A 102 10.58 7.18 0.79
C ALA A 102 11.59 7.86 1.73
N ASN A 103 11.83 7.25 2.89
CA ASN A 103 12.73 7.80 3.93
C ASN A 103 14.02 6.97 4.11
N GLY A 104 14.31 6.07 3.17
CA GLY A 104 15.46 5.17 3.22
C GLY A 104 15.24 3.86 3.98
N SER A 105 14.15 3.73 4.73
CA SER A 105 13.74 2.48 5.41
C SER A 105 12.34 2.00 5.03
N LEU A 106 11.48 2.91 4.59
CA LEU A 106 10.10 2.65 4.19
C LEU A 106 9.77 3.46 2.92
N THR A 107 8.80 2.95 2.17
CA THR A 107 8.08 3.69 1.13
C THR A 107 6.63 3.91 1.56
N HIS A 108 6.11 5.11 1.36
CA HIS A 108 4.77 5.54 1.75
C HIS A 108 4.00 6.05 0.53
N PHE A 109 2.80 5.53 0.28
CA PHE A 109 1.86 6.04 -0.72
C PHE A 109 0.78 6.90 -0.05
N VAL A 110 0.57 8.15 -0.46
CA VAL A 110 -0.29 9.12 0.27
C VAL A 110 -1.52 9.50 -0.55
N LEU A 111 -1.30 9.87 -1.81
CA LEU A 111 -2.29 10.24 -2.82
C LEU A 111 -1.81 9.61 -4.14
N ASP A 112 -2.16 8.36 -4.40
CA ASP A 112 -1.88 7.65 -5.65
C ASP A 112 -3.20 7.04 -6.18
#